data_AF-A0A8D8FXF2-F1
#
_entry.id   AF-A0A8D8FXF2-F1
#
_cell.length_a   1.000
_cell.length_b   1.000
_cell.length_c   1.000
_cell.angle_alpha   90.00
_cell.angle_beta   90.00
_cell.angle_gamma   90.00
#
_symmetry.space_group_name_H-M   'P 1'
#
loop_
_entity.id
_entity.type
_entity.pdbx_description
1 polymer ?
#
loop_
_entity_poly.entity_id
_entity_poly.type
_entity_poly.pdbx_seq_one_letter_code
_entity_poly.pdbx_strand_id
1 'polypeptide(L)'
;MGFSSALQGRAAHEALLNRQEAELKLLETMKRCLIQKSKCDKEYAASLAAVTQQGLKVDRSDDLQGSHITRAWRAFMEELEHTAKQVKANAEQLESVCLDKLAHLYQDKRRVRKQYQEEHAKIATKFSHITEDVARKKTEYQKHLEYYKMLRGRFEEIIKSGRSGRKLDDVIDKYQKACRKLHLAHNEYVLLLSEAAEIEKDIRTILMPGLLEHQQ
;
A
#
# COMPACT_ATOMS: atom_id res chain seq x y z
N MET A 1 2.90 -13.41 15.57
CA MET A 1 3.66 -13.21 14.32
C MET A 1 2.98 -12.08 13.55
N GLY A 2 3.67 -10.96 13.35
CA GLY A 2 3.14 -9.76 12.68
C GLY A 2 3.68 -9.62 11.26
N PHE A 3 3.13 -8.69 10.48
CA PHE A 3 3.59 -8.44 9.11
C PHE A 3 5.09 -8.09 9.06
N SER A 4 5.60 -7.38 10.06
CA SER A 4 7.01 -6.96 10.16
C SER A 4 8.03 -8.11 10.15
N SER A 5 7.68 -9.30 10.67
CA SER A 5 8.57 -10.46 10.74
C SER A 5 8.39 -11.48 9.60
N ALA A 6 7.23 -11.47 8.91
CA ALA A 6 6.87 -12.50 7.94
C ALA A 6 6.77 -12.00 6.48
N LEU A 7 6.67 -10.68 6.25
CA LEU A 7 6.21 -10.11 4.97
C LEU A 7 7.18 -9.10 4.32
N GLN A 8 8.49 -9.17 4.59
CA GLN A 8 9.46 -8.22 4.02
C GLN A 8 9.84 -8.47 2.54
N GLY A 9 9.38 -9.58 1.95
CA GLY A 9 9.73 -9.96 0.58
C GLY A 9 8.82 -9.37 -0.49
N ARG A 10 9.24 -9.42 -1.76
CA ARG A 10 8.45 -8.97 -2.92
C ARG A 10 7.07 -9.65 -3.01
N ALA A 11 7.03 -10.97 -2.81
CA ALA A 11 5.78 -11.72 -2.84
C ALA A 11 4.79 -11.25 -1.75
N ALA A 12 5.32 -10.85 -0.60
CA ALA A 12 4.54 -10.36 0.50
C ALA A 12 4.02 -8.93 0.26
N HIS A 13 4.84 -8.06 -0.35
CA HIS A 13 4.40 -6.75 -0.85
C HIS A 13 3.23 -6.91 -1.85
N GLU A 14 3.37 -7.79 -2.84
CA GLU A 14 2.33 -8.06 -3.85
C GLU A 14 1.05 -8.63 -3.21
N ALA A 15 1.18 -9.58 -2.27
CA ALA A 15 0.05 -10.13 -1.53
C ALA A 15 -0.70 -9.06 -0.72
N LEU A 16 0.03 -8.15 -0.08
CA LEU A 16 -0.56 -7.04 0.67
C LEU A 16 -1.33 -6.07 -0.25
N LEU A 17 -0.78 -5.72 -1.41
CA LEU A 17 -1.47 -4.89 -2.40
C LEU A 17 -2.75 -5.56 -2.92
N ASN A 18 -2.70 -6.87 -3.17
CA ASN A 18 -3.85 -7.66 -3.59
C ASN A 18 -4.94 -7.70 -2.52
N ARG A 19 -4.55 -7.83 -1.23
CA ARG A 19 -5.49 -7.75 -0.11
C ARG A 19 -6.16 -6.37 -0.05
N GLN A 20 -5.39 -5.29 -0.11
CA GLN A 20 -5.93 -3.93 -0.08
C GLN A 20 -6.89 -3.67 -1.25
N GLU A 21 -6.59 -4.20 -2.43
CA GLU A 21 -7.47 -4.14 -3.60
C GLU A 21 -8.77 -4.93 -3.40
N ALA A 22 -8.68 -6.14 -2.83
CA ALA A 22 -9.85 -6.95 -2.50
C ALA A 22 -10.75 -6.25 -1.46
N GLU A 23 -10.17 -5.58 -0.47
CA GLU A 23 -10.90 -4.78 0.53
C GLU A 23 -11.62 -3.58 -0.12
N LEU A 24 -10.98 -2.88 -1.07
CA LEU A 24 -11.66 -1.81 -1.83
C LEU A 24 -12.85 -2.34 -2.63
N LYS A 25 -12.70 -3.50 -3.29
CA LYS A 25 -13.80 -4.17 -4.01
C LYS A 25 -14.92 -4.62 -3.08
N LEU A 26 -14.58 -5.06 -1.87
CA LEU A 26 -15.55 -5.41 -0.84
C LEU A 26 -16.34 -4.18 -0.40
N LEU A 27 -15.67 -3.04 -0.12
CA LEU A 27 -16.33 -1.77 0.23
C LEU A 27 -17.32 -1.32 -0.85
N GLU A 28 -16.96 -1.43 -2.14
CA GLU A 28 -17.89 -1.14 -3.24
C GLU A 28 -19.07 -2.13 -3.30
N THR A 29 -18.83 -3.40 -2.98
CA THR A 29 -19.89 -4.41 -2.91
C THR A 29 -20.85 -4.13 -1.76
N MET A 30 -20.32 -3.77 -0.59
CA MET A 30 -21.11 -3.33 0.57
C MET A 30 -21.97 -2.11 0.21
N LYS A 31 -21.39 -1.13 -0.50
CA LYS A 31 -22.12 0.07 -0.95
C LYS A 31 -23.32 -0.30 -1.81
N ARG A 32 -23.13 -1.15 -2.82
CA ARG A 32 -24.23 -1.62 -3.69
C ARG A 32 -25.30 -2.37 -2.90
N CYS A 33 -24.89 -3.22 -1.95
CA CYS A 33 -25.82 -3.95 -1.09
C CYS A 33 -26.68 -3.00 -0.24
N LEU A 34 -26.07 -1.99 0.39
CA LEU A 34 -26.78 -1.02 1.22
C LEU A 34 -27.73 -0.13 0.40
N ILE A 35 -27.32 0.29 -0.81
CA ILE A 35 -28.19 1.04 -1.73
C ILE A 35 -29.40 0.19 -2.11
N GLN A 36 -29.19 -1.07 -2.47
CA GLN A 36 -30.29 -1.97 -2.82
C GLN A 36 -31.23 -2.21 -1.64
N LYS A 37 -30.69 -2.38 -0.43
CA LYS A 37 -31.49 -2.52 0.79
C LYS A 37 -32.36 -1.29 1.05
N SER A 38 -31.77 -0.08 0.97
CA SER A 38 -32.53 1.16 1.13
C SER A 38 -33.67 1.27 0.11
N LYS A 39 -33.40 0.92 -1.16
CA LYS A 39 -34.41 0.91 -2.21
C LYS A 39 -35.55 -0.04 -1.87
N CYS A 40 -35.26 -1.29 -1.50
CA CYS A 40 -36.27 -2.26 -1.10
C CYS A 40 -37.10 -1.79 0.10
N ASP A 41 -36.47 -1.18 1.11
CA ASP A 41 -37.16 -0.67 2.28
C ASP A 41 -38.12 0.47 1.94
N LYS A 42 -37.69 1.39 1.07
CA LYS A 42 -38.55 2.50 0.60
C LYS A 42 -39.74 1.99 -0.22
N GLU A 43 -39.52 1.02 -1.10
CA GLU A 43 -40.59 0.37 -1.88
C GLU A 43 -41.59 -0.37 -0.98
N TYR A 44 -41.08 -1.06 0.04
CA TYR A 44 -41.92 -1.76 1.02
C TYR A 44 -42.72 -0.77 1.87
N ALA A 45 -42.10 0.28 2.40
CA ALA A 45 -42.77 1.33 3.15
C ALA A 45 -43.87 2.03 2.32
N ALA A 46 -43.59 2.33 1.05
CA ALA A 46 -44.58 2.90 0.14
C ALA A 46 -45.77 1.95 -0.08
N SER A 47 -45.49 0.65 -0.20
CA SER A 47 -46.53 -0.38 -0.34
C SER A 47 -47.40 -0.50 0.91
N LEU A 48 -46.79 -0.47 2.10
CA LEU A 48 -47.52 -0.47 3.38
C LEU A 48 -48.42 0.77 3.53
N ALA A 49 -47.91 1.95 3.16
CA ALA A 49 -48.70 3.18 3.16
C ALA A 49 -49.89 3.09 2.20
N ALA A 50 -49.70 2.53 0.99
CA ALA A 50 -50.78 2.32 0.03
C ALA A 50 -51.87 1.35 0.55
N VAL A 51 -51.47 0.23 1.18
CA VAL A 51 -52.40 -0.72 1.81
C VAL A 51 -53.19 -0.05 2.93
N THR A 52 -52.52 0.73 3.77
CA THR A 52 -53.16 1.52 4.83
C THR A 52 -54.22 2.46 4.25
N GLN A 53 -53.85 3.26 3.25
CA GLN A 53 -54.76 4.21 2.61
C GLN A 53 -55.97 3.51 1.99
N GLN A 54 -55.77 2.34 1.36
CA GLN A 54 -56.87 1.56 0.82
C GLN A 54 -57.76 0.98 1.92
N GLY A 55 -57.17 0.46 3.00
CA GLY A 55 -57.89 -0.07 4.14
C GLY A 55 -58.69 0.98 4.92
N LEU A 56 -58.29 2.25 4.87
CA LEU A 56 -59.03 3.37 5.47
C LEU A 56 -60.23 3.84 4.64
N LYS A 57 -60.36 3.41 3.37
CA LYS A 57 -61.53 3.71 2.51
C LYS A 57 -62.75 2.83 2.81
N VAL A 58 -62.92 2.37 4.05
CA VAL A 58 -64.10 1.58 4.44
C VAL A 58 -65.36 2.43 4.28
N ASP A 59 -66.39 1.83 3.70
CA ASP A 59 -67.67 2.48 3.44
C ASP A 59 -68.26 3.05 4.74
N ARG A 60 -68.65 4.33 4.69
CA ARG A 60 -69.18 5.06 5.86
C ARG A 60 -70.70 4.87 5.94
N SER A 61 -71.16 3.63 5.78
CA SER A 61 -72.55 3.28 6.05
C SER A 61 -72.87 3.58 7.52
N ASP A 62 -74.03 4.17 7.77
CA ASP A 62 -74.56 4.40 9.12
C ASP A 62 -74.67 3.09 9.93
N ASP A 63 -74.75 1.93 9.26
CA ASP A 63 -74.83 0.60 9.87
C ASP A 63 -73.60 0.26 10.75
N LEU A 64 -72.46 0.89 10.48
CA LEU A 64 -71.20 0.63 11.21
C LEU A 64 -70.90 1.68 12.29
N GLN A 65 -71.82 2.61 12.55
CA GLN A 65 -71.64 3.63 13.57
C GLN A 65 -71.53 2.99 14.97
N GLY A 66 -70.47 3.35 15.70
CA GLY A 66 -70.19 2.81 17.05
C GLY A 66 -69.55 1.41 17.09
N SER A 67 -69.41 0.73 15.95
CA SER A 67 -68.86 -0.62 15.85
C SER A 67 -67.46 -0.75 16.48
N HIS A 68 -67.29 -1.75 17.34
CA HIS A 68 -65.99 -2.12 17.91
C HIS A 68 -65.04 -2.71 16.86
N ILE A 69 -65.58 -3.42 15.86
CA ILE A 69 -64.79 -3.99 14.76
C ILE A 69 -64.19 -2.87 13.89
N THR A 70 -64.99 -1.84 13.57
CA THR A 70 -64.49 -0.68 12.82
C THR A 70 -63.39 0.06 13.57
N ARG A 71 -63.49 0.16 14.90
CA ARG A 71 -62.42 0.72 15.75
C ARG A 71 -61.15 -0.13 15.74
N ALA A 72 -61.27 -1.45 15.91
CA ALA A 72 -60.14 -2.36 15.85
C ALA A 72 -59.43 -2.32 14.48
N TRP A 73 -60.20 -2.27 13.39
CA TRP A 73 -59.66 -2.13 12.04
C TRP A 73 -58.88 -0.82 11.84
N ARG A 74 -59.41 0.31 12.34
CA ARG A 74 -58.66 1.59 12.31
C ARG A 74 -57.35 1.50 13.08
N ALA A 75 -57.35 0.89 14.26
CA ALA A 75 -56.13 0.67 15.02
C ALA A 75 -55.12 -0.18 14.24
N PHE A 76 -55.55 -1.24 13.54
CA PHE A 76 -54.67 -2.02 12.66
C PHE A 76 -54.07 -1.19 11.52
N MET A 77 -54.86 -0.30 10.91
CA MET A 77 -54.35 0.60 9.87
C MET A 77 -53.36 1.63 10.44
N GLU A 78 -53.62 2.18 11.63
CA GLU A 78 -52.72 3.12 12.31
C GLU A 78 -51.36 2.47 12.63
N GLU A 79 -51.34 1.22 13.11
CA GLU A 79 -50.10 0.46 13.36
C GLU A 79 -49.35 0.14 12.06
N LEU A 80 -50.06 -0.14 10.97
CA LEU A 80 -49.45 -0.39 9.66
C LEU A 80 -48.79 0.87 9.09
N GLU A 81 -49.44 2.02 9.25
CA GLU A 81 -48.89 3.34 8.89
C GLU A 81 -47.66 3.69 9.73
N HIS A 82 -47.70 3.42 11.04
CA HIS A 82 -46.54 3.60 11.90
C HIS A 82 -45.37 2.74 11.42
N THR A 83 -45.61 1.46 11.10
CA THR A 83 -44.59 0.55 10.59
C THR A 83 -43.99 1.08 9.28
N ALA A 84 -44.83 1.56 8.35
CA ALA A 84 -44.39 2.16 7.09
C ALA A 84 -43.44 3.34 7.32
N LYS A 85 -43.81 4.27 8.22
CA LYS A 85 -42.98 5.43 8.59
C LYS A 85 -41.65 5.01 9.18
N GLN A 86 -41.64 4.02 10.07
CA GLN A 86 -40.42 3.54 10.69
C GLN A 86 -39.47 2.87 9.70
N VAL A 87 -39.99 2.03 8.79
CA VAL A 87 -39.20 1.42 7.71
C VAL A 87 -38.60 2.49 6.81
N LYS A 88 -39.39 3.50 6.43
CA LYS A 88 -38.90 4.62 5.61
C LYS A 88 -37.77 5.40 6.31
N ALA A 89 -37.95 5.75 7.59
CA ALA A 89 -36.95 6.45 8.37
C ALA A 89 -35.64 5.64 8.51
N ASN A 90 -35.74 4.33 8.73
CA ASN A 90 -34.58 3.43 8.78
C ASN A 90 -33.81 3.43 7.44
N ALA A 91 -34.51 3.44 6.30
CA ALA A 91 -33.89 3.51 4.98
C ALA A 91 -33.16 4.84 4.74
N GLU A 92 -33.76 5.96 5.17
CA GLU A 92 -33.14 7.29 5.08
C GLU A 92 -31.91 7.42 6.00
N GLN A 93 -31.95 6.82 7.19
CA GLN A 93 -30.79 6.75 8.10
C GLN A 93 -29.67 5.87 7.52
N LEU A 94 -30.02 4.76 6.85
CA LEU A 94 -29.05 3.90 6.18
C LEU A 94 -28.29 4.68 5.08
N GLU A 95 -28.99 5.50 4.30
CA GLU A 95 -28.37 6.33 3.28
C GLU A 95 -27.51 7.45 3.87
N SER A 96 -28.05 8.22 4.80
CA SER A 96 -27.36 9.40 5.34
C SER A 96 -26.18 9.07 6.26
N VAL A 97 -26.22 7.97 7.00
CA VAL A 97 -25.17 7.65 7.98
C VAL A 97 -24.25 6.56 7.46
N CYS A 98 -24.80 5.44 6.98
CA CYS A 98 -23.98 4.28 6.65
C CYS A 98 -23.28 4.44 5.30
N LEU A 99 -23.95 4.95 4.26
CA LEU A 99 -23.30 5.18 2.97
C LEU A 99 -22.22 6.27 3.06
N ASP A 100 -22.47 7.34 3.81
CA ASP A 100 -21.48 8.40 4.02
C ASP A 100 -20.25 7.87 4.75
N LYS A 101 -20.42 7.13 5.85
CA LYS A 101 -19.29 6.48 6.55
C LYS A 101 -18.53 5.52 5.64
N LEU A 102 -19.23 4.76 4.81
CA LEU A 102 -18.61 3.83 3.87
C LEU A 102 -17.82 4.57 2.78
N ALA A 103 -18.32 5.72 2.30
CA ALA A 103 -17.61 6.56 1.34
C ALA A 103 -16.32 7.15 1.94
N HIS A 104 -16.36 7.62 3.19
CA HIS A 104 -15.16 8.07 3.90
C HIS A 104 -14.15 6.94 4.09
N LEU A 105 -14.61 5.77 4.55
CA LEU A 105 -13.76 4.59 4.73
C LEU A 105 -13.08 4.17 3.42
N TYR A 106 -13.81 4.22 2.29
CA TYR A 106 -13.27 3.94 0.97
C TYR A 106 -12.16 4.93 0.57
N GLN A 107 -12.40 6.23 0.79
CA GLN A 107 -11.39 7.26 0.50
C GLN A 107 -10.15 7.11 1.37
N ASP A 108 -10.32 6.89 2.67
CA ASP A 108 -9.22 6.66 3.60
C ASP A 108 -8.42 5.41 3.21
N LYS A 109 -9.09 4.31 2.87
CA LYS A 109 -8.43 3.08 2.43
C LYS A 109 -7.61 3.30 1.15
N ARG A 110 -8.17 4.03 0.19
CA ARG A 110 -7.47 4.40 -1.05
C ARG A 110 -6.25 5.28 -0.77
N ARG A 111 -6.36 6.24 0.16
CA ARG A 111 -5.26 7.11 0.58
C ARG A 111 -4.14 6.30 1.24
N VAL A 112 -4.47 5.44 2.20
CA VAL A 112 -3.49 4.58 2.91
C VAL A 112 -2.78 3.64 1.93
N ARG A 113 -3.51 3.03 0.99
CA ARG A 113 -2.91 2.19 -0.06
C ARG A 113 -1.89 2.96 -0.91
N LYS A 114 -2.24 4.19 -1.33
CA LYS A 114 -1.33 5.04 -2.10
C LYS A 114 -0.08 5.42 -1.30
N GLN A 115 -0.26 5.84 -0.04
CA GLN A 115 0.86 6.17 0.85
C GLN A 115 1.80 4.99 1.05
N TYR A 116 1.26 3.79 1.29
CA TYR A 116 2.05 2.56 1.38
C TYR A 116 2.90 2.31 0.13
N GLN A 117 2.30 2.45 -1.07
CA GLN A 117 3.02 2.26 -2.33
C GLN A 117 4.15 3.29 -2.52
N GLU A 118 3.90 4.55 -2.18
CA GLU A 118 4.90 5.61 -2.27
C GLU A 118 6.07 5.37 -1.31
N GLU A 119 5.80 5.03 -0.05
CA GLU A 119 6.86 4.75 0.93
C GLU A 119 7.65 3.48 0.59
N HIS A 120 6.96 2.41 0.16
CA HIS A 120 7.63 1.21 -0.31
C HIS A 120 8.53 1.49 -1.52
N ALA A 121 8.06 2.28 -2.49
CA ALA A 121 8.83 2.67 -3.66
C ALA A 121 10.06 3.52 -3.29
N LYS A 122 9.95 4.43 -2.31
CA LYS A 122 11.08 5.21 -1.78
C LYS A 122 12.14 4.30 -1.17
N ILE A 123 11.75 3.34 -0.34
CA ILE A 123 12.66 2.37 0.28
C ILE A 123 13.35 1.52 -0.81
N ALA A 124 12.58 0.99 -1.76
CA ALA A 124 13.11 0.19 -2.86
C ALA A 124 14.09 0.98 -3.75
N THR A 125 13.79 2.25 -4.03
CA THR A 125 14.68 3.13 -4.81
C THR A 125 15.97 3.40 -4.07
N LYS A 126 15.92 3.67 -2.76
CA LYS A 126 17.12 3.83 -1.91
C LYS A 126 18.00 2.58 -1.96
N PHE A 127 17.39 1.40 -1.88
CA PHE A 127 18.11 0.12 -1.97
C PHE A 127 18.72 -0.13 -3.35
N SER A 128 18.00 0.17 -4.44
CA SER A 128 18.51 0.03 -5.81
C SER A 128 19.71 0.96 -6.04
N HIS A 129 19.58 2.22 -5.62
CA HIS A 129 20.63 3.23 -5.80
C HIS A 129 21.94 2.81 -5.12
N ILE A 130 21.89 2.40 -3.85
CA ILE A 130 23.10 1.95 -3.14
C ILE A 130 23.69 0.68 -3.77
N THR A 131 22.84 -0.24 -4.26
CA THR A 131 23.28 -1.46 -4.94
C THR A 131 24.01 -1.15 -6.25
N GLU A 132 23.48 -0.24 -7.04
CA GLU A 132 24.07 0.22 -8.31
C GLU A 132 25.40 0.94 -8.07
N ASP A 133 25.46 1.78 -7.04
CA ASP A 133 26.66 2.52 -6.65
C ASP A 133 27.79 1.56 -6.20
N VAL A 134 27.45 0.56 -5.38
CA VAL A 134 28.38 -0.50 -4.97
C VAL A 134 28.89 -1.28 -6.19
N ALA A 135 28.00 -1.64 -7.13
CA ALA A 135 28.38 -2.35 -8.35
C ALA A 135 29.31 -1.52 -9.25
N ARG A 136 29.05 -0.21 -9.37
CA ARG A 136 29.88 0.74 -10.11
C ARG A 136 31.27 0.86 -9.48
N LYS A 137 31.35 1.07 -8.15
CA LYS A 137 32.64 1.18 -7.44
C LYS A 137 33.43 -0.12 -7.44
N LYS A 138 32.76 -1.27 -7.36
CA LYS A 138 33.41 -2.59 -7.53
C LYS A 138 34.08 -2.71 -8.90
N THR A 139 33.40 -2.28 -9.97
CA THR A 139 33.93 -2.30 -11.34
C THR A 139 35.13 -1.37 -11.49
N GLU A 140 35.06 -0.17 -10.91
CA GLU A 140 36.16 0.80 -10.89
C GLU A 140 37.39 0.25 -10.15
N TYR A 141 37.20 -0.32 -8.97
CA TYR A 141 38.25 -1.00 -8.21
C TYR A 141 38.90 -2.14 -9.01
N GLN A 142 38.09 -3.01 -9.64
CA GLN A 142 38.59 -4.12 -10.45
C GLN A 142 39.43 -3.62 -11.64
N LYS A 143 38.98 -2.55 -12.32
CA LYS A 143 39.75 -1.94 -13.42
C LYS A 143 41.10 -1.41 -12.94
N HIS A 144 41.15 -0.74 -11.80
CA HIS A 144 42.40 -0.25 -11.23
C HIS A 144 43.32 -1.38 -10.76
N LEU A 145 42.75 -2.46 -10.21
CA LEU A 145 43.49 -3.63 -9.78
C LEU A 145 44.17 -4.33 -10.95
N GLU A 146 43.45 -4.56 -12.05
CA GLU A 146 44.03 -5.18 -13.25
C GLU A 146 45.09 -4.28 -13.92
N TYR A 147 44.86 -2.97 -13.96
CA TYR A 147 45.86 -2.02 -14.46
C TYR A 147 47.13 -2.00 -13.61
N TYR A 148 46.98 -2.04 -12.28
CA TYR A 148 48.10 -2.14 -11.35
C TYR A 148 48.88 -3.44 -11.54
N LYS A 149 48.21 -4.60 -11.65
CA LYS A 149 48.85 -5.91 -11.90
C LYS A 149 49.67 -5.90 -13.19
N MET A 150 49.13 -5.32 -14.26
CA MET A 150 49.82 -5.17 -15.54
C MET A 150 51.12 -4.35 -15.40
N LEU A 151 51.06 -3.19 -14.72
CA LEU A 151 52.23 -2.34 -14.51
C LEU A 151 53.25 -2.98 -13.57
N ARG A 152 52.79 -3.71 -12.55
CA ARG A 152 53.66 -4.49 -11.66
C ARG A 152 54.46 -5.52 -12.45
N GLY A 153 53.81 -6.28 -13.34
CA GLY A 153 54.48 -7.26 -14.20
C GLY A 153 55.56 -6.61 -15.08
N ARG A 154 55.24 -5.49 -15.73
CA ARG A 154 56.22 -4.73 -16.54
C ARG A 154 57.40 -4.21 -15.71
N PHE A 155 57.13 -3.73 -14.51
CA PHE A 155 58.19 -3.27 -13.60
C PHE A 155 59.12 -4.43 -13.21
N GLU A 156 58.55 -5.57 -12.81
CA GLU A 156 59.32 -6.78 -12.45
C GLU A 156 60.16 -7.31 -13.63
N GLU A 157 59.65 -7.25 -14.86
CA GLU A 157 60.39 -7.61 -16.08
C GLU A 157 61.59 -6.69 -16.35
N ILE A 158 61.43 -5.38 -16.22
CA ILE A 158 62.52 -4.42 -16.43
C ILE A 158 63.63 -4.64 -15.39
N ILE A 159 63.26 -4.82 -14.12
CA ILE A 159 64.20 -5.12 -13.03
C ILE A 159 64.96 -6.42 -13.30
N LYS A 160 64.27 -7.50 -13.69
CA LYS A 160 64.91 -8.80 -14.04
C LYS A 160 65.84 -8.70 -15.25
N SER A 161 65.51 -7.85 -16.22
CA SER A 161 66.32 -7.66 -17.43
C SER A 161 67.57 -6.79 -17.22
N GLY A 162 67.79 -6.24 -16.01
CA GLY A 162 68.92 -5.38 -15.71
C GLY A 162 68.94 -4.05 -16.47
N ARG A 163 67.84 -3.67 -17.13
CA ARG A 163 67.74 -2.42 -17.90
C ARG A 163 67.60 -1.23 -16.96
N SER A 164 68.55 -0.30 -17.02
CA SER A 164 68.59 0.95 -16.25
C SER A 164 68.46 2.19 -17.15
N GLY A 165 68.13 3.35 -16.56
CA GLY A 165 67.99 4.65 -17.24
C GLY A 165 66.53 5.12 -17.39
N ARG A 166 66.29 6.17 -18.19
CA ARG A 166 64.99 6.88 -18.28
C ARG A 166 63.74 5.99 -18.44
N LYS A 167 63.86 4.85 -19.14
CA LYS A 167 62.75 3.89 -19.31
C LYS A 167 62.31 3.24 -17.99
N LEU A 168 63.24 3.01 -17.06
CA LEU A 168 62.95 2.49 -15.72
C LEU A 168 62.22 3.55 -14.90
N ASP A 169 62.70 4.80 -14.93
CA ASP A 169 62.08 5.93 -14.21
C ASP A 169 60.63 6.16 -14.67
N ASP A 170 60.36 6.10 -15.98
CA ASP A 170 59.01 6.23 -16.55
C ASP A 170 58.05 5.13 -16.07
N VAL A 171 58.54 3.89 -15.93
CA VAL A 171 57.73 2.76 -15.46
C VAL A 171 57.49 2.86 -13.96
N ILE A 172 58.48 3.30 -13.18
CA ILE A 172 58.34 3.57 -11.74
C ILE A 172 57.26 4.63 -11.50
N ASP A 173 57.31 5.77 -12.21
CA ASP A 173 56.30 6.83 -12.05
C ASP A 173 54.88 6.33 -12.37
N LYS A 174 54.71 5.62 -13.49
CA LYS A 174 53.41 5.04 -13.89
C LYS A 174 52.91 4.01 -12.87
N TYR A 175 53.79 3.14 -12.40
CA TYR A 175 53.48 2.13 -11.39
C TYR A 175 53.05 2.77 -10.06
N GLN A 176 53.79 3.76 -9.57
CA GLN A 176 53.44 4.50 -8.35
C GLN A 176 52.10 5.23 -8.50
N LYS A 177 51.84 5.87 -9.65
CA LYS A 177 50.54 6.50 -9.93
C LYS A 177 49.40 5.49 -9.94
N ALA A 178 49.60 4.31 -10.52
CA ALA A 178 48.60 3.24 -10.52
C ALA A 178 48.35 2.68 -9.11
N CYS A 179 49.39 2.53 -8.30
CA CYS A 179 49.29 2.13 -6.90
C CYS A 179 48.44 3.14 -6.09
N ARG A 180 48.72 4.44 -6.21
CA ARG A 180 47.92 5.49 -5.57
C ARG A 180 46.44 5.43 -6.00
N LYS A 181 46.17 5.29 -7.30
CA LYS A 181 44.79 5.17 -7.81
C LYS A 181 44.08 3.93 -7.31
N LEU A 182 44.76 2.78 -7.23
CA LEU A 182 44.19 1.56 -6.69
C LEU A 182 43.82 1.73 -5.20
N HIS A 183 44.70 2.33 -4.39
CA HIS A 183 44.41 2.58 -2.97
C HIS A 183 43.22 3.52 -2.78
N LEU A 184 43.13 4.59 -3.57
CA LEU A 184 41.97 5.49 -3.54
C LEU A 184 40.67 4.75 -3.88
N ALA A 185 40.64 4.01 -5.01
CA ALA A 185 39.47 3.25 -5.42
C ALA A 185 39.09 2.15 -4.39
N HIS A 186 40.08 1.54 -3.74
CA HIS A 186 39.86 0.58 -2.66
C HIS A 186 39.17 1.23 -1.46
N ASN A 187 39.70 2.36 -0.97
CA ASN A 187 39.16 3.06 0.18
C ASN A 187 37.72 3.51 -0.07
N GLU A 188 37.46 4.11 -1.24
CA GLU A 188 36.10 4.52 -1.62
C GLU A 188 35.14 3.33 -1.68
N TYR A 189 35.57 2.20 -2.24
CA TYR A 189 34.75 1.00 -2.31
C TYR A 189 34.45 0.41 -0.92
N VAL A 190 35.44 0.33 -0.02
CA VAL A 190 35.25 -0.19 1.34
C VAL A 190 34.35 0.70 2.18
N LEU A 191 34.51 2.02 2.10
CA LEU A 191 33.63 2.97 2.78
C LEU A 191 32.18 2.82 2.28
N LEU A 192 31.99 2.72 0.96
CA LEU A 192 30.67 2.52 0.37
C LEU A 192 30.03 1.18 0.78
N LEU A 193 30.81 0.10 0.90
CA LEU A 193 30.31 -1.18 1.43
C LEU A 193 29.83 -1.06 2.88
N SER A 194 30.54 -0.26 3.69
CA SER A 194 30.18 -0.03 5.08
C SER A 194 28.88 0.76 5.19
N GLU A 195 28.73 1.80 4.38
CA GLU A 195 27.48 2.56 4.25
C GLU A 195 26.32 1.68 3.77
N ALA A 196 26.56 0.87 2.73
CA ALA A 196 25.55 -0.05 2.19
C ALA A 196 25.07 -1.08 3.23
N ALA A 197 25.99 -1.59 4.07
CA ALA A 197 25.64 -2.53 5.13
C ALA A 197 24.73 -1.89 6.19
N GLU A 198 25.00 -0.64 6.60
CA GLU A 198 24.12 0.06 7.54
C GLU A 198 22.76 0.41 6.90
N ILE A 199 22.74 0.85 5.64
CA ILE A 199 21.48 1.11 4.92
C ILE A 199 20.64 -0.17 4.81
N GLU A 200 21.25 -1.29 4.44
CA GLU A 200 20.54 -2.57 4.34
C GLU A 200 19.96 -3.00 5.69
N LYS A 201 20.74 -2.84 6.76
CA LYS A 201 20.31 -3.13 8.13
C LYS A 201 19.12 -2.26 8.54
N ASP A 202 19.19 -0.95 8.30
CA ASP A 202 18.08 -0.02 8.59
C ASP A 202 16.81 -0.39 7.82
N ILE A 203 16.96 -0.77 6.54
CA ILE A 203 15.83 -1.21 5.71
C ILE A 203 15.17 -2.45 6.30
N ARG A 204 15.95 -3.47 6.66
CA ARG A 204 15.44 -4.75 7.15
C ARG A 204 14.89 -4.70 8.58
N THR A 205 15.44 -3.83 9.43
CA THR A 205 15.15 -3.84 10.87
C THR A 205 14.29 -2.67 11.34
N ILE A 206 14.21 -1.58 10.56
CA ILE A 206 13.49 -0.37 10.96
C ILE A 206 12.45 0.02 9.89
N LEU A 207 12.89 0.32 8.68
CA LEU A 207 12.04 0.96 7.67
C LEU A 207 10.94 0.03 7.15
N MET A 208 11.29 -1.19 6.71
CA MET A 208 10.31 -2.16 6.22
C MET A 208 9.40 -2.69 7.34
N PRO A 209 9.91 -3.09 8.52
CA PRO A 209 9.07 -3.43 9.66
C PRO A 209 8.06 -2.34 10.02
N GLY A 210 8.52 -1.09 10.18
CA GLY A 210 7.66 0.03 10.54
C GLY A 210 6.58 0.28 9.49
N LEU A 211 6.94 0.26 8.20
CA LEU A 211 5.96 0.39 7.12
C LEU A 211 4.90 -0.72 7.13
N LEU A 212 5.29 -1.96 7.43
CA LEU A 212 4.39 -3.11 7.47
C LEU A 212 3.49 -3.13 8.71
N GLU A 213 3.95 -2.63 9.85
CA GLU A 213 3.14 -2.51 11.07
C GLU A 213 1.97 -1.55 10.87
N HIS A 214 2.15 -0.48 10.12
CA HIS A 214 1.05 0.43 9.75
C HIS A 214 -0.04 -0.20 8.87
N GLN A 215 0.16 -1.44 8.39
CA GLN A 215 -0.78 -2.15 7.51
C GLN A 215 -1.59 -3.23 8.23
N GLN A 216 -1.26 -3.49 9.49
CA GLN A 216 -1.95 -4.43 10.38
C GLN A 216 -3.19 -3.76 10.97
#